data_AF-A0A0C3B1C6-F1
#
_entry.id   AF-A0A0C3B1C6-F1
#
_cell.length_a   1.000
_cell.length_b   1.000
_cell.length_c   1.000
_cell.angle_alpha   90.00
_cell.angle_beta   90.00
_cell.angle_gamma   90.00
#
_symmetry.space_group_name_H-M   'P 1'
#
loop_
_entity.id
_entity.type
_entity.pdbx_description
1 polymer ?
#
loop_
_entity_poly.entity_id
_entity_poly.type
_entity_poly.pdbx_seq_one_letter_code
_entity_poly.pdbx_strand_id
1 'polypeptide(L)'
;MIRLGATDDDLKRYQVLSKEHLNITTARIDPSLRGQRNTSLAWFWTMDVKNDTDSATGMEEFYRVHWLKAKAWRDRWAEEVTLLVNEMDWTLGFFEHRASE
;
A
#
# COMPACT_ATOMS: atom_id res chain seq x y z
N MET A 1 -2.29 18.85 -28.06
CA MET A 1 -2.71 20.02 -27.26
C MET A 1 -4.01 19.67 -26.55
N ILE A 2 -4.03 19.77 -25.22
CA ILE A 2 -5.21 19.42 -24.41
C ILE A 2 -6.30 20.45 -24.70
N ARG A 3 -7.43 19.98 -25.21
CA ARG A 3 -8.54 20.78 -25.77
C ARG A 3 -9.38 21.54 -24.72
N LEU A 4 -8.95 21.58 -23.46
CA LEU A 4 -9.76 22.07 -22.35
C LEU A 4 -9.68 23.59 -22.13
N GLY A 5 -8.88 24.32 -22.90
CA GLY A 5 -8.73 25.78 -22.73
C GLY A 5 -8.24 26.18 -21.34
N ALA A 6 -7.47 25.29 -20.69
CA ALA A 6 -6.94 25.51 -19.36
C ALA A 6 -5.92 26.66 -19.37
N THR A 7 -5.98 27.52 -18.36
CA THR A 7 -5.04 28.62 -18.18
C THR A 7 -3.66 28.07 -17.77
N ASP A 8 -2.58 28.83 -17.99
CA ASP A 8 -1.23 28.38 -17.61
C ASP A 8 -1.11 28.07 -16.11
N ASP A 9 -1.86 28.78 -15.26
CA ASP A 9 -1.93 28.48 -13.82
C ASP A 9 -2.66 27.16 -13.52
N ASP A 10 -3.68 26.82 -14.31
CA ASP A 10 -4.37 25.53 -14.19
C ASP A 10 -3.45 24.38 -14.61
N LEU A 11 -2.61 24.59 -15.63
CA LEU A 11 -1.65 23.58 -16.11
C LEU A 11 -0.45 23.39 -15.17
N LYS A 12 -0.12 24.39 -14.34
CA LYS A 12 0.86 24.23 -13.24
C LYS A 12 0.29 23.35 -12.12
N ARG A 13 -1.01 23.49 -11.82
CA ARG A 13 -1.68 22.73 -10.74
C ARG A 13 -2.12 21.34 -11.18
N TYR A 14 -2.75 21.23 -12.35
CA TYR A 14 -3.32 20.02 -12.92
C TYR A 14 -2.50 19.57 -14.13
N GLN A 15 -1.36 18.93 -13.86
CA GLN A 15 -0.46 18.47 -14.90
C GLN A 15 -1.08 17.34 -15.74
N VAL A 16 -0.52 17.08 -16.91
CA VAL A 16 -1.02 16.02 -17.80
C VAL A 16 -0.83 14.64 -17.16
N LEU A 17 -1.91 13.85 -17.12
CA LEU A 17 -1.84 12.46 -16.65
C LEU A 17 -1.24 11.58 -17.74
N SER A 18 0.01 11.14 -17.56
CA SER A 18 0.65 10.15 -18.42
C SER A 18 0.39 8.74 -17.89
N LYS A 19 0.54 7.71 -18.76
CA LYS A 19 0.45 6.31 -18.33
C LYS A 19 1.51 5.94 -17.28
N GLU A 20 2.65 6.61 -17.30
CA GLU A 20 3.75 6.39 -16.35
C GLU A 20 3.35 6.79 -14.92
N HIS A 21 2.52 7.83 -14.77
CA HIS A 21 1.96 8.24 -13.48
C HIS A 21 0.94 7.25 -12.90
N LEU A 22 0.40 6.35 -13.73
CA LEU A 22 -0.55 5.32 -13.33
C LEU A 22 0.14 4.01 -12.92
N ASN A 23 1.46 3.92 -13.09
CA ASN A 23 2.22 2.79 -12.56
C ASN A 23 2.22 2.89 -11.04
N ILE A 24 1.36 2.10 -10.42
CA ILE A 24 1.40 1.87 -8.98
C ILE A 24 2.70 1.13 -8.71
N THR A 25 3.71 1.85 -8.24
CA THR A 25 4.91 1.24 -7.68
C THR A 25 4.52 0.60 -6.35
N THR A 26 3.91 -0.58 -6.41
CA THR A 26 3.60 -1.45 -5.27
C THR A 26 4.85 -1.99 -4.58
N ALA A 27 6.05 -1.67 -5.10
CA ALA A 27 7.29 -1.89 -4.39
C ALA A 27 7.24 -1.07 -3.10
N ARG A 28 6.93 -1.77 -2.00
CA ARG A 28 7.08 -1.39 -0.59
C ARG A 28 7.90 -0.11 -0.50
N ILE A 29 7.23 1.02 -0.23
CA ILE A 29 7.92 2.25 0.15
C ILE A 29 8.56 1.93 1.50
N ASP A 30 9.77 1.39 1.44
CA ASP A 30 10.57 1.06 2.59
C ASP A 30 11.44 2.28 2.88
N PRO A 31 11.23 2.98 4.00
CA PRO A 31 12.09 4.09 4.37
C PRO A 31 13.57 3.66 4.51
N SER A 32 13.83 2.36 4.67
CA SER A 32 15.17 1.78 4.79
C SER A 32 15.81 1.38 3.46
N LEU A 33 15.07 1.35 2.33
CA LEU A 33 15.64 1.10 0.99
C LEU A 33 16.39 2.34 0.48
N ARG A 34 17.72 2.25 0.41
CA ARG A 34 18.57 3.29 -0.21
C ARG A 34 18.22 3.41 -1.69
N GLY A 35 17.94 4.64 -2.14
CA GLY A 35 17.61 4.95 -3.54
C GLY A 35 16.13 5.27 -3.79
N GLN A 36 15.23 4.98 -2.85
CA GLN A 36 13.79 5.25 -2.99
C GLN A 36 13.41 6.69 -2.58
N ARG A 37 14.35 7.45 -1.99
CA ARG A 37 14.16 8.87 -1.63
C ARG A 37 13.82 9.78 -2.82
N ASN A 38 14.20 9.39 -4.04
CA ASN A 38 13.98 10.17 -5.26
C ASN A 38 12.91 9.57 -6.19
N THR A 39 12.26 8.47 -5.84
CA THR A 39 11.11 7.99 -6.62
C THR A 39 9.93 8.91 -6.31
N SER A 40 9.76 9.98 -7.08
CA SER A 40 8.64 10.90 -6.90
C SER A 40 7.35 10.17 -7.25
N LEU A 41 6.40 10.15 -6.32
CA LEU A 41 5.03 9.78 -6.61
C LEU A 41 4.47 10.71 -7.70
N ALA A 42 3.45 10.25 -8.43
CA ALA A 42 2.78 11.07 -9.40
C ALA A 42 2.26 12.38 -8.77
N TRP A 43 2.33 13.48 -9.53
CA TRP A 43 2.06 14.85 -9.06
C TRP A 43 0.71 15.03 -8.34
N PHE A 44 -0.29 14.21 -8.68
CA PHE A 44 -1.63 14.30 -8.08
C PHE A 44 -1.69 13.78 -6.63
N TRP A 45 -0.74 12.95 -6.19
CA TRP A 45 -0.63 12.53 -4.78
C TRP A 45 -0.03 13.61 -3.88
N THR A 46 0.75 14.53 -4.47
CA THR A 46 1.37 15.67 -3.78
C THR A 46 0.60 16.96 -4.01
N MET A 47 -0.53 16.92 -4.72
CA MET A 47 -1.31 18.11 -5.01
C MET A 47 -2.09 18.54 -3.78
N ASP A 48 -1.88 19.79 -3.35
CA ASP A 48 -2.71 20.43 -2.34
C ASP A 48 -4.08 20.77 -2.95
N VAL A 49 -5.10 20.03 -2.54
CA VAL A 49 -6.47 20.14 -3.08
C VAL A 49 -7.20 21.36 -2.48
N LYS A 50 -6.67 22.05 -1.46
CA LYS A 50 -7.47 23.02 -0.72
C LYS A 50 -6.79 24.28 -0.19
N ASN A 51 -5.52 24.58 -0.53
CA ASN A 51 -4.74 25.60 0.21
C ASN A 51 -4.79 25.30 1.72
N ASP A 52 -4.99 24.03 2.08
CA ASP A 52 -4.82 23.60 3.45
C ASP A 52 -3.32 23.46 3.57
N THR A 53 -2.71 24.33 4.36
CA THR A 53 -1.25 24.49 4.49
C THR A 53 -0.49 23.21 4.83
N ASP A 54 -1.19 22.10 5.06
CA ASP A 54 -0.65 20.78 5.26
C ASP A 54 -0.79 19.92 4.00
N SER A 55 0.18 20.08 3.09
CA SER A 55 0.56 19.09 2.05
C SER A 55 0.71 17.65 2.57
N ALA A 56 0.70 17.47 3.90
CA ALA A 56 0.75 16.20 4.61
C ALA A 56 -0.55 15.38 4.56
N THR A 57 -1.74 15.97 4.37
CA THR A 57 -3.02 15.25 4.54
C THR A 57 -3.20 14.08 3.56
N GLY A 58 -2.86 14.26 2.28
CA GLY A 58 -2.94 13.18 1.29
C GLY A 58 -1.89 12.07 1.54
N MET A 59 -0.72 12.46 2.03
CA MET A 59 0.37 11.53 2.33
C MET A 59 0.12 10.75 3.62
N GLU A 60 -0.52 11.37 4.61
CA GLU A 60 -0.94 10.74 5.86
C GLU A 60 -1.89 9.58 5.59
N GLU A 61 -2.91 9.78 4.75
CA GLU A 61 -3.84 8.74 4.34
C GLU A 61 -3.14 7.58 3.61
N PHE A 62 -2.21 7.90 2.72
CA PHE A 62 -1.39 6.90 2.04
C PHE A 62 -0.60 6.05 3.03
N TYR A 63 0.12 6.67 3.97
CA TYR A 63 0.88 5.96 5.00
C TYR A 63 -0.02 5.16 5.95
N ARG A 64 -1.18 5.70 6.32
CA ARG A 64 -2.17 5.02 7.18
C ARG A 64 -2.67 3.73 6.55
N VAL A 65 -3.05 3.76 5.26
CA VAL A 65 -3.48 2.56 4.52
C VAL A 65 -2.35 1.53 4.41
N HIS A 66 -1.11 1.98 4.15
CA HIS A 66 0.04 1.08 4.09
C HIS A 66 0.31 0.42 5.44
N TRP A 67 0.26 1.17 6.53
CA TRP A 67 0.42 0.64 7.88
C TRP A 67 -0.69 -0.37 8.23
N LEU A 68 -1.95 -0.07 7.91
CA LEU A 68 -3.08 -0.98 8.14
C LEU A 68 -2.90 -2.31 7.39
N LYS A 69 -2.46 -2.26 6.12
CA LYS A 69 -2.14 -3.47 5.35
C LYS A 69 -1.01 -4.28 5.98
N ALA A 70 0.09 -3.63 6.36
CA ALA A 70 1.23 -4.29 7.00
C ALA A 70 0.84 -4.92 8.34
N LYS A 71 0.01 -4.25 9.14
CA LYS A 71 -0.53 -4.79 10.38
C LYS A 71 -1.41 -6.00 10.11
N ALA A 72 -2.35 -5.92 9.17
CA ALA A 72 -3.23 -7.04 8.82
C ALA A 72 -2.46 -8.28 8.34
N TRP A 73 -1.37 -8.10 7.60
CA TRP A 73 -0.49 -9.22 7.23
C TRP A 73 0.22 -9.82 8.43
N ARG A 74 0.77 -8.99 9.32
CA ARG A 74 1.42 -9.47 10.54
C ARG A 74 0.43 -10.24 11.42
N ASP A 75 -0.77 -9.70 11.62
CA ASP A 75 -1.80 -10.33 12.44
C ASP A 75 -2.23 -11.68 11.84
N ARG A 76 -2.39 -11.74 10.51
CA ARG A 76 -2.66 -13.00 9.79
C ARG A 76 -1.54 -14.02 9.94
N TRP A 77 -0.27 -13.60 9.81
CA TRP A 77 0.85 -14.53 9.99
C TRP A 77 0.91 -15.07 11.43
N ALA A 78 0.60 -14.25 12.43
CA ALA A 78 0.53 -14.71 13.81
C ALA A 78 -0.61 -15.73 14.02
N GLU A 79 -1.76 -15.50 13.40
CA GLU A 79 -2.88 -16.45 13.38
C GLU A 79 -2.51 -17.76 12.70
N GLU A 80 -1.87 -17.69 11.52
CA GLU A 80 -1.46 -18.85 10.72
C GLU A 80 -0.47 -19.75 11.48
N VAL A 81 0.47 -19.17 12.23
CA VAL A 81 1.36 -19.94 13.11
C VAL A 81 0.57 -20.72 14.16
N THR A 82 -0.45 -20.10 14.77
CA THR A 82 -1.27 -20.75 15.79
C THR A 82 -2.11 -21.87 15.16
N LEU A 83 -2.70 -21.62 14.00
CA LEU A 83 -3.48 -22.62 13.27
C LEU A 83 -2.62 -23.82 12.86
N LEU A 84 -1.41 -23.59 12.36
CA LEU A 84 -0.51 -24.63 11.92
C LEU A 84 -0.10 -25.58 13.06
N VAL A 85 0.15 -25.04 14.27
CA VAL A 85 0.42 -25.89 15.45
C VAL A 85 -0.77 -26.79 15.77
N ASN A 86 -1.97 -26.22 15.80
CA ASN A 86 -3.19 -27.01 16.05
C ASN A 86 -3.44 -28.05 14.95
N GLU A 87 -3.18 -27.71 13.69
CA GLU A 87 -3.34 -28.62 12.56
C GLU A 87 -2.37 -29.81 12.62
N MET A 88 -1.14 -29.59 13.09
CA MET A 88 -0.18 -30.68 13.34
C MET A 88 -0.69 -31.64 14.41
N ASP A 89 -1.23 -31.12 15.51
CA ASP A 89 -1.81 -31.93 16.59
C ASP A 89 -3.04 -32.72 16.09
N TRP A 90 -3.94 -32.08 15.35
CA TRP A 90 -5.10 -32.74 14.75
C TRP A 90 -4.71 -33.81 13.74
N THR A 91 -3.64 -33.59 12.97
CA THR A 91 -3.13 -34.57 12.01
C THR A 91 -2.67 -35.84 12.72
N LEU A 92 -1.91 -35.70 13.82
CA LEU A 92 -1.51 -36.85 14.63
C LEU A 92 -2.71 -37.58 15.20
N GLY A 93 -3.65 -36.85 15.83
CA GLY A 93 -4.86 -37.44 16.39
C GLY A 93 -5.72 -38.17 15.36
N PHE A 94 -5.78 -37.66 14.12
CA PHE A 94 -6.47 -38.33 13.02
C PHE A 94 -5.81 -39.68 12.67
N PHE A 95 -4.48 -39.72 12.58
CA PHE A 95 -3.77 -40.97 12.29
C PHE A 95 -3.89 -41.99 13.43
N GLU A 96 -3.83 -41.55 14.69
CA GLU A 96 -4.04 -42.42 15.85
C GLU A 96 -5.45 -43.02 15.85
N HIS A 97 -6.47 -42.21 15.60
CA HIS A 97 -7.85 -42.67 15.47
C HIS A 97 -8.00 -43.69 14.34
N ARG A 98 -7.44 -43.41 13.16
CA ARG A 98 -7.44 -44.32 12.00
C ARG A 98 -6.70 -45.63 12.23
N ALA A 99 -5.69 -45.63 13.10
CA ALA A 99 -4.96 -46.85 13.46
C ALA A 99 -5.72 -47.71 14.48
N SER A 100 -6.68 -47.12 15.21
CA SER A 100 -7.53 -47.80 16.20
C SER A 100 -8.86 -48.34 15.65
N GLU A 101 -9.26 -47.89 14.45
CA GLU A 101 -10.35 -48.48 13.64
C GLU A 101 -9.92 -49.80 12.99
#